data_AF-A0A3D2UQ59-F1
#
_entry.id   AF-A0A3D2UQ59-F1
#
_cell.length_a   1.000
_cell.length_b   1.000
_cell.length_c   1.000
_cell.angle_alpha   90.00
_cell.angle_beta   90.00
_cell.angle_gamma   90.00
#
_symmetry.space_group_name_H-M   'P 1'
#
loop_
_entity.id
_entity.type
_entity.pdbx_description
1 polymer ?
#
loop_
_entity_poly.entity_id
_entity_poly.type
_entity_poly.pdbx_seq_one_letter_code
_entity_poly.pdbx_strand_id
1 'polypeptide(L)' 'DLIQKLKPHVDGVTIKYGERKATFLPQVWEKIPDPSEFMNQLCYKMIGQANLWRETKLQVFTYQVEEFQELN' A
#
# COMPACT_ATOMS: atom_id res chain seq x y z
N ASP A 1 -11.23 9.55 4.24
CA ASP A 1 -10.99 8.77 5.46
C ASP A 1 -9.85 7.75 5.30
N LEU A 2 -9.75 7.06 4.15
CA LEU A 2 -8.72 6.03 3.89
C LEU A 2 -7.31 6.43 4.34
N ILE A 3 -6.82 7.57 3.85
CA ILE A 3 -5.47 8.07 4.15
C ILE A 3 -5.23 8.24 5.67
N GLN A 4 -6.26 8.64 6.42
CA GLN A 4 -6.15 8.81 7.87
C GLN A 4 -6.18 7.48 8.64
N LYS A 5 -6.60 6.38 7.99
CA LYS A 5 -6.66 5.04 8.59
C LYS A 5 -5.36 4.26 8.42
N LEU A 6 -4.54 4.61 7.42
CA LEU A 6 -3.25 3.96 7.18
C LEU A 6 -2.23 4.40 8.22
N LYS A 7 -1.43 3.44 8.70
CA LYS A 7 -0.34 3.68 9.64
C LYS A 7 1.01 3.46 8.94
N PRO A 8 1.70 4.54 8.52
CA PRO A 8 3.05 4.44 7.97
C PRO A 8 3.98 3.65 8.89
N HIS A 9 4.90 2.90 8.29
CA HIS A 9 5.87 2.01 8.93
C HIS A 9 5.27 0.83 9.71
N VAL A 10 3.94 0.67 9.71
CA VAL A 10 3.24 -0.42 10.40
C VAL A 10 2.47 -1.28 9.41
N ASP A 11 1.65 -0.65 8.56
CA ASP A 11 0.73 -1.37 7.69
C ASP A 11 1.37 -1.73 6.34
N GLY A 12 1.39 -3.01 5.99
CA GLY A 12 1.41 -3.43 4.60
C GLY A 12 0.03 -3.20 4.00
N VAL A 13 -0.05 -2.86 2.72
CA VAL A 13 -1.32 -2.54 2.06
C VAL A 13 -1.48 -3.36 0.81
N THR A 14 -2.60 -4.09 0.72
CA THR A 14 -3.06 -4.74 -0.51
C THR A 14 -4.27 -4.01 -1.05
N ILE A 15 -4.25 -3.67 -2.34
CA ILE A 15 -5.41 -3.14 -3.07
C ILE A 15 -5.89 -4.16 -4.12
N LYS A 16 -7.20 -4.19 -4.36
CA LYS A 16 -7.83 -5.01 -5.39
C LYS A 16 -8.84 -4.20 -6.22
N TYR A 17 -8.80 -4.40 -7.53
CA TYR A 17 -9.73 -3.84 -8.52
C TYR A 17 -10.09 -4.92 -9.57
N GLY A 18 -11.28 -5.51 -9.44
CA GLY A 18 -11.65 -6.71 -10.22
C GLY A 18 -10.66 -7.85 -9.95
N GLU A 19 -10.10 -8.44 -11.01
CA GLU A 19 -9.09 -9.51 -10.93
C GLU A 19 -7.67 -9.01 -10.64
N ARG A 20 -7.45 -7.69 -10.62
CA ARG A 20 -6.12 -7.10 -10.44
C ARG A 20 -5.87 -6.82 -8.96
N LYS A 21 -4.65 -7.09 -8.51
CA LYS A 21 -4.20 -6.82 -7.14
C LYS A 21 -2.74 -6.38 -7.12
N ALA A 22 -2.40 -5.54 -6.15
CA ALA A 22 -1.02 -5.20 -5.83
C ALA A 22 -0.85 -5.08 -4.32
N THR A 23 0.36 -5.34 -3.84
CA THR A 23 0.72 -5.20 -2.43
C THR A 23 2.03 -4.44 -2.26
N PHE A 24 2.11 -3.66 -1.19
CA PHE A 24 3.34 -3.14 -0.62
C PHE A 24 3.47 -3.60 0.83
N LEU A 25 4.69 -3.99 1.20
CA LEU A 25 5.05 -4.34 2.58
C LEU A 25 5.24 -3.07 3.43
N PRO A 26 5.18 -3.17 4.77
CA PRO A 26 5.43 -2.03 5.66
C PRO A 26 6.76 -1.31 5.39
N GLN A 27 7.81 -2.04 5.01
CA GLN A 27 9.15 -1.48 4.74
C GLN A 27 9.16 -0.46 3.58
N VAL A 28 8.16 -0.49 2.69
CA VAL A 28 8.07 0.48 1.59
C VAL A 28 7.82 1.90 2.11
N TRP A 29 7.19 2.04 3.29
CA TRP A 29 6.98 3.34 3.94
C TRP A 29 8.29 4.10 4.20
N GLU A 30 9.41 3.40 4.39
CA GLU A 30 10.72 4.05 4.57
C GLU A 30 11.12 4.90 3.35
N LYS A 31 10.70 4.49 2.16
CA LYS A 31 10.98 5.19 0.90
C LYS A 31 9.86 6.17 0.53
N ILE A 32 8.62 5.87 0.91
CA ILE A 32 7.44 6.64 0.55
C ILE A 32 6.58 6.86 1.82
N PRO A 33 6.95 7.81 2.70
CA PRO A 33 6.29 7.99 3.98
C PRO A 33 4.93 8.70 3.88
N ASP A 34 4.67 9.43 2.79
CA ASP A 34 3.38 10.09 2.57
C ASP A 34 2.31 9.05 2.13
N PRO A 35 1.19 8.91 2.87
CA PRO A 35 0.16 7.93 2.53
C PRO A 35 -0.51 8.15 1.18
N SER A 36 -0.65 9.40 0.73
CA SER A 36 -1.26 9.66 -0.58
C SER A 36 -0.34 9.18 -1.70
N GLU A 37 0.96 9.48 -1.59
CA GLU A 37 1.95 9.04 -2.56
C GLU A 37 2.17 7.52 -2.51
N PHE A 38 2.13 6.92 -1.33
CA PHE A 38 2.16 5.47 -1.19
C PHE A 38 1.01 4.80 -1.96
N MET A 39 -0.21 5.31 -1.81
CA MET A 39 -1.38 4.81 -2.54
C MET A 39 -1.30 5.09 -4.04
N ASN A 40 -0.74 6.24 -4.44
CA ASN A 40 -0.46 6.56 -5.85
C ASN A 40 0.47 5.51 -6.48
N GLN A 41 1.60 5.25 -5.85
CA GLN A 41 2.60 4.28 -6.32
C GLN A 41 2.05 2.86 -6.31
N LEU A 42 1.25 2.50 -5.30
CA LEU A 42 0.63 1.17 -5.23
C LEU A 42 -0.41 0.96 -6.35
N CYS A 43 -1.22 1.97 -6.67
CA CYS A 43 -2.15 1.92 -7.81
C CYS A 43 -1.41 1.90 -9.15
N TYR A 44 -0.35 2.69 -9.28
CA TYR A 44 0.52 2.68 -10.44
C TYR A 44 1.16 1.30 -10.66
N LYS A 45 1.63 0.66 -9.58
CA LYS A 45 2.13 -0.73 -9.61
C LYS A 45 1.07 -1.73 -10.06
N MET A 46 -0.20 -1.53 -9.70
CA MET A 46 -1.28 -2.46 -10.06
C MET A 46 -1.66 -2.36 -11.54
N ILE A 47 -1.90 -1.14 -12.04
CA ILE A 47 -2.46 -0.93 -13.40
C ILE A 47 -1.89 0.26 -14.18
N GLY A 48 -0.89 0.98 -13.66
CA GLY A 48 -0.32 2.17 -14.31
C GLY A 48 -1.13 3.46 -14.13
N GLN A 49 -2.15 3.48 -13.27
CA GLN A 49 -2.96 4.67 -12.99
C GLN A 49 -2.80 5.06 -11.53
N ALA A 50 -2.01 6.09 -11.26
CA ALA A 50 -1.63 6.49 -9.90
C ALA A 50 -2.84 6.91 -9.04
N ASN A 51 -3.71 7.77 -9.57
CA ASN A 51 -4.80 8.37 -8.79
C ASN A 51 -6.07 7.50 -8.70
N LEU A 52 -6.03 6.25 -9.18
CA LEU A 52 -7.19 5.36 -9.27
C LEU A 52 -7.97 5.27 -7.94
N TRP A 53 -7.26 5.19 -6.81
CA TRP A 53 -7.88 5.08 -5.48
C TRP A 53 -8.73 6.29 -5.07
N ARG A 54 -8.58 7.43 -5.75
CA ARG A 54 -9.42 8.64 -5.56
C ARG A 54 -10.64 8.64 -6.47
N GLU A 55 -10.55 7.96 -7.62
CA GLU A 55 -11.54 7.99 -8.69
C GLU A 55 -12.53 6.82 -8.61
N THR A 56 -12.13 5.70 -8.01
CA THR A 56 -12.96 4.51 -7.87
C THR A 56 -12.84 3.86 -6.50
N LYS A 57 -13.87 3.11 -6.13
CA LYS A 57 -13.91 2.36 -4.87
C LYS A 57 -13.07 1.08 -5.01
N LEU A 58 -11.88 1.10 -4.41
CA LEU A 58 -11.02 -0.07 -4.29
C LEU A 58 -11.37 -0.90 -3.05
N GLN A 59 -11.13 -2.20 -3.12
CA GLN A 59 -11.01 -3.02 -1.92
C GLN A 59 -9.59 -2.82 -1.37
N VAL A 60 -9.48 -2.33 -0.13
CA VAL A 60 -8.20 -2.05 0.52
C VAL A 60 -8.10 -2.91 1.78
N PHE A 61 -7.01 -3.63 1.93
CA PHE A 61 -6.69 -4.48 3.07
C PHE A 61 -5.36 -4.04 3.66
N THR A 62 -5.26 -4.04 4.99
CA THR A 62 -4.02 -3.80 5.72
C THR A 62 -3.56 -5.07 6.43
N TYR A 63 -2.26 -5.27 6.55
CA TYR A 63 -1.64 -6.37 7.30
C TYR A 63 -0.35 -5.89 7.96
N GLN A 64 0.14 -6.62 8.95
CA GLN A 64 1.42 -6.34 9.61
C GLN A 64 2.36 -7.52 9.40
N VAL A 65 3.65 -7.30 9.57
CA VAL A 65 4.68 -8.33 9.38
C VAL A 65 5.54 -8.45 10.63
N GLU A 66 5.97 -9.67 10.92
CA GLU A 66 7.13 -9.91 11.77
C GLU A 66 8.34 -10.12 10.85
N GLU A 67 9.38 -9.31 11.04
CA GLU A 67 10.61 -9.40 10.27
C GLU A 67 11.68 -10.14 11.07
N PHE A 68 12.33 -11.10 10.43
CA PHE A 68 13.45 -11.86 10.99
C PHE A 68 14.68 -11.59 10.14
N GLN A 69 15.83 -11.45 10.80
CA GLN A 69 17.13 -11.28 10.15
C GLN A 69 18.08 -12.34 10.69
N GLU A 70 18.86 -12.95 9.79
CA GLU A 70 19.91 -13.90 10.18
C GLU A 70 21.10 -13.12 10.74
N LEU A 71 21.54 -13.49 11.95
CA LEU A 71 22.74 -12.94 12.55
C LEU A 71 23.93 -13.82 12.16
N ASN A 72 24.84 -13.25 11.37
CA ASN A 72 26.14 -13.87 11.04
C ASN A 72 27.14 -13.73 12.19
#